data_AF-A0A7C2X5Y0-F1
#
_entry.id   AF-A0A7C2X5Y0-F1
#
_cell.length_a   1.000
_cell.length_b   1.000
_cell.length_c   1.000
_cell.angle_alpha   90.00
_cell.angle_beta   90.00
_cell.angle_gamma   90.00
#
_symmetry.space_group_name_H-M   'P 1'
#
loop_
_entity.id
_entity.type
_entity.pdbx_description
1 polymer ?
#
loop_
_entity_poly.entity_id
_entity_poly.type
_entity_poly.pdbx_seq_one_letter_code
_entity_poly.pdbx_strand_id
1 'polypeptide(L)'
;QMHRIFFPNTMWLVLITWVVPALPGLGLGVMVILSTRAQGFQDANQIGNIVVLPVLLLLGGQLLGAMYFSVTMVFLVGLVIWLLDGLLIWFGSRSFRRGRLLGA
;
A
#
# COMPACT_ATOMS: atom_id res chain seq x y z
N GLN A 1 15.06 21.81 31.80
CA GLN A 1 15.99 20.86 31.15
C GLN A 1 15.25 20.16 30.03
N MET A 2 15.44 20.60 28.78
CA MET A 2 14.68 20.13 27.62
C MET A 2 15.59 19.42 26.63
N HIS A 3 15.97 18.16 26.91
CA HIS A 3 16.73 17.33 25.95
C HIS A 3 16.33 15.84 26.02
N ARG A 4 15.06 15.52 26.28
CA ARG A 4 14.57 14.18 25.91
C ARG A 4 14.16 14.26 24.45
N ILE A 5 14.95 13.58 23.62
CA ILE A 5 14.62 13.28 22.24
C ILE A 5 13.25 12.56 22.28
N PHE A 6 12.16 13.29 22.05
CA PHE A 6 10.79 12.75 22.03
C PHE A 6 10.58 11.85 20.79
N PHE A 7 11.57 11.82 19.90
CA PHE A 7 11.49 11.27 18.56
C PHE A 7 12.88 10.81 18.08
N PRO A 8 13.08 9.57 17.62
CA PRO A 8 12.06 8.62 17.20
C PRO A 8 11.61 7.66 18.31
N ASN A 9 10.29 7.44 18.42
CA ASN A 9 9.73 6.38 19.27
C ASN A 9 9.63 5.06 18.49
N THR A 10 9.49 3.93 19.19
CA THR A 10 9.45 2.59 18.58
C THR A 10 8.35 2.44 17.53
N MET A 11 7.17 3.02 17.76
CA MET A 11 6.05 2.98 16.81
C MET A 11 6.42 3.69 15.51
N TRP A 12 7.03 4.87 15.59
CA TRP A 12 7.45 5.64 14.43
C TRP A 12 8.52 4.91 13.61
N LEU A 13 9.48 4.27 14.27
CA LEU A 13 10.49 3.46 13.59
C LEU A 13 9.86 2.30 12.82
N VAL A 14 8.93 1.57 13.45
CA VAL A 14 8.20 0.51 12.76
C VAL A 14 7.38 1.08 11.61
N LEU A 15 6.67 2.18 11.79
CA LEU A 15 5.86 2.78 10.73
C LEU A 15 6.72 3.12 9.50
N ILE A 16 7.85 3.78 9.69
CA ILE A 16 8.74 4.18 8.58
C ILE A 16 9.44 3.00 7.93
N THR A 17 9.93 2.05 8.72
CA THR A 17 10.71 0.93 8.16
C THR A 17 9.83 -0.20 7.61
N TRP A 18 8.58 -0.29 8.06
CA TRP A 18 7.67 -1.39 7.73
C TRP A 18 6.53 -0.98 6.80
N VAL A 19 5.77 0.06 7.16
CA VAL A 19 4.53 0.44 6.47
C VAL A 19 4.81 1.34 5.28
N VAL A 20 5.69 2.34 5.45
CA VAL A 20 6.03 3.30 4.39
C VAL A 20 6.57 2.62 3.12
N PRO A 21 7.51 1.66 3.16
CA PRO A 21 7.97 1.01 1.93
C PRO A 21 6.93 0.08 1.29
N ALA A 22 5.94 -0.42 2.05
CA ALA A 22 4.88 -1.28 1.53
C ALA A 22 3.83 -0.51 0.71
N LEU A 23 3.51 0.72 1.10
CA LEU A 23 2.49 1.55 0.43
C LEU A 23 2.75 1.77 -1.08
N PRO A 24 3.98 2.10 -1.55
CA PRO A 24 4.28 2.14 -2.97
C PRO A 24 4.06 0.81 -3.69
N GLY A 25 4.36 -0.32 -3.02
CA GLY A 25 4.12 -1.65 -3.58
C GLY A 25 2.66 -1.86 -3.95
N LEU A 26 1.76 -1.51 -3.04
CA LEU A 26 0.32 -1.62 -3.23
C LEU A 26 -0.16 -0.72 -4.36
N GLY A 27 0.29 0.54 -4.34
CA GLY A 27 -0.07 1.52 -5.37
C GLY A 27 0.37 1.10 -6.77
N LEU A 28 1.62 0.66 -6.91
CA LEU A 28 2.17 0.20 -8.18
C LEU A 28 1.51 -1.10 -8.64
N GLY A 29 1.29 -2.06 -7.73
CA GLY A 29 0.63 -3.33 -8.05
C GLY A 29 -0.79 -3.13 -8.58
N VAL A 30 -1.57 -2.27 -7.93
CA VAL A 30 -2.90 -1.87 -8.37
C VAL A 30 -2.84 -1.16 -9.72
N MET A 31 -1.93 -0.20 -9.89
CA MET A 31 -1.77 0.55 -11.14
C MET A 31 -1.41 -0.37 -12.31
N VAL A 32 -0.51 -1.34 -12.12
CA VAL A 32 -0.14 -2.32 -13.15
C VAL A 32 -1.35 -3.16 -13.56
N ILE A 33 -2.10 -3.73 -12.62
CA ILE A 33 -3.30 -4.53 -12.95
C ILE A 33 -4.34 -3.68 -13.67
N LEU A 34 -4.62 -2.48 -13.18
CA LEU A 34 -5.64 -1.63 -13.78
C LEU A 34 -5.20 -1.04 -15.12
N SER A 35 -3.92 -0.77 -15.34
CA SER A 35 -3.39 -0.34 -16.64
C SER A 35 -3.63 -1.38 -17.75
N THR A 36 -3.64 -2.68 -17.43
CA THR A 36 -4.00 -3.72 -18.41
C THR A 36 -5.48 -3.71 -18.79
N ARG A 37 -6.33 -3.06 -17.98
CA ARG A 37 -7.79 -2.97 -18.19
C ARG A 37 -8.24 -1.58 -18.66
N ALA A 38 -7.44 -0.54 -18.45
CA ALA A 38 -7.74 0.82 -18.85
C ALA A 38 -7.79 0.93 -20.37
N GLN A 39 -8.90 1.47 -20.89
CA GLN A 39 -9.10 1.63 -22.34
C GLN A 39 -8.64 3.02 -22.84
N GLY A 40 -8.21 3.93 -21.95
CA GLY A 40 -7.63 5.23 -22.32
C GLY A 40 -6.89 5.98 -21.20
N PHE A 41 -6.23 7.10 -21.56
CA PHE A 41 -5.41 7.93 -20.64
C PHE A 41 -6.20 8.56 -19.48
N GLN A 42 -7.51 8.77 -19.62
CA GLN A 42 -8.35 9.36 -18.57
C GLN A 42 -8.62 8.38 -17.42
N ASP A 43 -8.74 7.08 -17.71
CA ASP A 43 -8.93 6.04 -16.69
C ASP A 43 -7.69 5.91 -15.80
N ALA A 44 -6.49 6.02 -16.38
CA ALA A 44 -5.22 5.90 -15.67
C ALA A 44 -5.05 6.95 -14.54
N ASN A 45 -5.53 8.18 -14.75
CA ASN A 45 -5.47 9.24 -13.73
C ASN A 45 -6.52 9.05 -12.62
N GLN A 46 -7.72 8.53 -12.91
CA GLN A 46 -8.69 8.19 -11.87
C GLN A 46 -8.20 7.05 -10.98
N ILE A 47 -7.46 6.10 -11.57
CA ILE A 47 -6.84 5.00 -10.83
C ILE A 47 -5.77 5.50 -9.85
N GLY A 48 -5.01 6.53 -10.21
CA GLY A 48 -4.04 7.17 -9.32
C GLY A 48 -4.68 7.68 -8.02
N ASN A 49 -5.91 8.20 -8.08
CA ASN A 49 -6.64 8.66 -6.90
C ASN A 49 -7.11 7.50 -6.00
N ILE A 50 -7.37 6.31 -6.54
CA ILE A 50 -7.80 5.13 -5.76
C ILE A 50 -6.68 4.64 -4.84
N VAL A 51 -5.41 4.78 -5.25
CA VAL A 51 -4.24 4.38 -4.47
C VAL A 51 -4.10 5.18 -3.16
N VAL A 52 -4.65 6.39 -3.11
CA VAL A 52 -4.63 7.24 -1.92
C VAL A 52 -5.69 6.81 -0.89
N LEU A 53 -6.75 6.12 -1.32
CA LEU A 53 -7.87 5.74 -0.46
C LEU A 53 -7.48 4.88 0.76
N PRO A 54 -6.61 3.86 0.67
CA PRO A 54 -6.17 3.10 1.85
C PRO A 54 -5.53 3.98 2.92
N VAL A 55 -4.74 4.99 2.52
CA VAL A 55 -4.12 5.94 3.45
C VAL A 55 -5.18 6.80 4.12
N LEU A 56 -6.15 7.29 3.35
CA LEU A 56 -7.27 8.10 3.88
C LEU A 56 -8.19 7.29 4.80
N LEU A 57 -8.42 6.00 4.51
CA LEU A 57 -9.20 5.10 5.37
C LEU A 57 -8.50 4.87 6.70
N LEU A 58 -7.17 4.70 6.70
CA LEU A 58 -6.39 4.61 7.93
C LEU A 58 -6.47 5.94 8.71
N LEU A 59 -6.33 7.09 8.05
CA LEU A 59 -6.46 8.38 8.72
C LEU A 59 -7.88 8.54 9.31
N GLY A 60 -8.92 8.19 8.55
CA GLY A 60 -10.30 8.22 9.00
C GLY A 60 -10.55 7.32 10.21
N GLY A 61 -10.03 6.08 10.20
CA GLY A 61 -10.13 5.16 11.32
C GLY A 61 -9.47 5.71 12.60
N GLN A 62 -8.39 6.47 12.47
CA GLN A 62 -7.76 7.16 13.59
C GLN A 62 -8.63 8.31 14.12
N LEU A 63 -9.12 9.16 13.23
CA LEU A 63 -9.93 10.33 13.60
C LEU A 63 -11.27 9.96 14.23
N LEU A 64 -11.89 8.88 13.76
CA LEU A 64 -13.15 8.36 14.29
C LEU A 64 -12.98 7.58 15.61
N GLY A 65 -11.74 7.40 16.08
CA GLY A 65 -11.43 6.63 17.28
C GLY A 65 -11.61 5.11 17.10
N ALA A 66 -11.80 4.62 15.87
CA ALA A 66 -11.90 3.20 15.56
C ALA A 66 -10.57 2.47 15.76
N MET A 67 -9.44 3.19 15.65
CA MET A 67 -8.12 2.64 15.95
C MET A 67 -7.16 3.68 16.54
N TYR A 68 -6.26 3.19 17.37
CA TYR A 68 -5.10 3.94 17.86
C TYR A 68 -3.82 3.37 17.25
N PHE A 69 -2.92 4.24 16.82
CA PHE A 69 -1.62 3.84 16.32
C PHE A 69 -0.71 3.41 17.48
N SER A 70 -0.81 2.14 17.85
CA SER A 70 0.15 1.45 18.71
C SER A 70 1.18 0.69 17.86
N VAL A 71 2.31 0.30 18.44
CA VAL A 71 3.34 -0.51 17.75
C VAL A 71 2.72 -1.78 17.14
N THR A 72 1.90 -2.49 17.91
CA THR A 72 1.21 -3.70 17.45
C THR A 72 0.25 -3.42 16.30
N MET A 73 -0.52 -2.33 16.37
CA MET A 73 -1.47 -1.97 15.32
C MET A 73 -0.74 -1.61 14.02
N VAL A 74 0.32 -0.80 14.08
CA VAL A 74 1.14 -0.43 12.91
C VAL A 74 1.75 -1.69 12.28
N PHE A 75 2.23 -2.62 13.09
CA PHE A 75 2.80 -3.87 12.59
C PHE A 75 1.75 -4.70 11.85
N LEU A 76 0.54 -4.86 12.42
CA LEU A 76 -0.58 -5.57 11.80
C LEU A 76 -1.05 -4.91 10.50
N VAL A 77 -1.16 -3.57 10.47
CA VAL A 77 -1.51 -2.82 9.26
C VAL A 77 -0.47 -3.07 8.16
N GLY A 78 0.82 -2.97 8.49
CA GLY A 78 1.88 -3.26 7.53
C GLY A 78 1.85 -4.72 7.05
N LEU A 79 1.58 -5.68 7.93
CA LEU A 79 1.41 -7.08 7.55
C LEU A 79 0.28 -7.25 6.53
N VAL A 80 -0.87 -6.61 6.75
CA VAL A 80 -2.00 -6.66 5.82
C VAL A 80 -1.62 -6.05 4.47
N ILE A 81 -0.94 -4.91 4.44
CA ILE A 81 -0.50 -4.28 3.19
C ILE A 81 0.47 -5.20 2.43
N TRP A 82 1.46 -5.78 3.12
CA TRP A 82 2.39 -6.74 2.51
C TRP A 82 1.70 -8.00 1.95
N LEU A 83 0.67 -8.51 2.63
CA LEU A 83 -0.12 -9.63 2.13
C LEU A 83 -0.88 -9.25 0.86
N LEU A 84 -1.45 -8.04 0.80
CA LEU A 84 -2.10 -7.52 -0.40
C LEU A 84 -1.09 -7.36 -1.55
N ASP A 85 0.12 -6.88 -1.27
CA ASP A 85 1.18 -6.77 -2.28
C ASP A 85 1.57 -8.13 -2.86
N GLY A 86 1.79 -9.11 -1.97
CA GLY A 86 2.05 -10.48 -2.39
C GLY A 86 0.93 -11.05 -3.28
N LEU A 87 -0.32 -10.76 -2.93
CA LEU A 87 -1.49 -11.17 -3.71
C LEU A 87 -1.55 -10.47 -5.07
N LEU A 88 -1.29 -9.16 -5.12
CA LEU A 88 -1.24 -8.37 -6.37
C LEU A 88 -0.14 -8.88 -7.30
N ILE A 89 1.05 -9.14 -6.77
CA ILE A 89 2.17 -9.70 -7.53
C ILE A 89 1.82 -11.09 -8.07
N TRP A 90 1.20 -11.94 -7.24
CA TRP A 90 0.77 -13.27 -7.66
C TRP A 90 -0.25 -13.20 -8.81
N PHE A 91 -1.29 -12.37 -8.69
CA PHE A 91 -2.27 -12.17 -9.76
C PHE A 91 -1.67 -11.56 -11.02
N GLY A 92 -0.80 -10.56 -10.88
CA GLY A 92 -0.08 -9.94 -11.99
C GLY A 92 0.75 -10.97 -12.74
N SER A 93 1.58 -11.74 -12.03
CA SER A 93 2.45 -12.77 -12.62
C SER A 93 1.66 -13.84 -13.39
N ARG A 94 0.49 -14.22 -12.89
CA ARG A 94 -0.38 -15.22 -13.54
C ARG A 94 -1.06 -14.66 -14.79
N SER A 95 -1.39 -13.37 -14.78
CA SER A 95 -1.98 -12.67 -15.93
C SER A 95 -0.97 -12.50 -17.07
N PHE A 96 0.29 -12.17 -16.75
CA PHE A 96 1.35 -12.03 -17.76
C PHE A 96 1.81 -13.36 -18.37
N ARG A 97 1.89 -14.46 -17.59
CA ARG A 97 2.35 -15.77 -18.10
C ARG A 97 1.46 -16.38 -19.18
N ARG A 98 0.18 -15.99 -19.29
CA ARG A 98 -0.74 -16.56 -20.29
C ARG A 98 -0.73 -15.84 -21.64
N GLY A 99 -0.12 -14.66 -21.75
CA GLY A 99 -0.25 -13.80 -22.93
C GLY A 99 0.93 -13.77 -23.91
N ARG A 100 2.13 -14.26 -23.56
CA ARG A 100 3.34 -14.01 -24.38
C ARG A 100 4.39 -15.14 -24.42
N LEU A 101 3.98 -16.40 -24.50
CA LEU A 101 4.92 -17.49 -24.83
C LEU A 101 4.54 -18.28 -26.10
N LEU A 102 3.58 -17.79 -26.90
CA LEU A 102 3.16 -18.41 -28.17
C LEU A 102 3.27 -17.45 -29.35
N GLY A 103 4.26 -16.55 -29.35
CA GLY A 103 4.44 -15.55 -30.40
C GLY A 103 5.84 -14.98 -30.43
N ALA A 104 6.82 -15.85 -30.65
CA ALA A 104 8.15 -15.52 -31.17
C ALA A 104 8.57 -16.65 -32.08
#